data_AF-A0A0G0DWC1-F1
#
_entry.id   AF-A0A0G0DWC1-F1
#
_cell.length_a   1.000
_cell.length_b   1.000
_cell.length_c   1.000
_cell.angle_alpha   90.00
_cell.angle_beta   90.00
_cell.angle_gamma   90.00
#
_symmetry.space_group_name_H-M   'P 1'
#
loop_
_entity.id
_entity.type
_entity.pdbx_description
1 polymer ?
#
loop_
_entity_poly.entity_id
_entity_poly.type
_entity_poly.pdbx_seq_one_letter_code
_entity_poly.pdbx_strand_id
1 'polypeptide(L)'
;MQQTDEALLDAMRKNTRYSIRFAGKQNLVVKEEKNLAVFWDLLQQTAKHDNFTTHVKKHYEAIFNFNSIYQLTAFKDDIAIATAVFVGFGNTFTYLFAASDYKRHQLLAPYLLQWEAIKLGQKLGYKYYDFFGIAPRMKGVKSKEKGISEHEYDERHLVVR
;
A
#
# COMPACT_ATOMS: atom_id res chain seq x y z
N MET A 1 11.42 0.21 -12.02
CA MET A 1 10.28 -0.51 -12.65
C MET A 1 10.45 -0.69 -14.18
N GLN A 2 11.64 -1.05 -14.69
CA GLN A 2 11.88 -1.19 -16.15
C GLN A 2 12.27 -2.64 -16.54
N GLN A 3 12.11 -3.57 -15.61
CA GLN A 3 12.40 -4.98 -15.80
C GLN A 3 11.11 -5.76 -16.09
N THR A 4 11.21 -7.03 -16.50
CA THR A 4 10.02 -7.87 -16.64
C THR A 4 9.39 -8.18 -15.28
N ASP A 5 8.12 -8.54 -15.29
CA ASP A 5 7.38 -8.94 -14.09
C ASP A 5 8.09 -10.07 -13.33
N GLU A 6 8.64 -11.05 -14.03
CA GLU A 6 9.38 -12.17 -13.43
C GLU A 6 10.66 -11.69 -12.73
N ALA A 7 11.42 -10.82 -13.38
CA ALA A 7 12.66 -10.28 -12.82
C ALA A 7 12.39 -9.41 -11.58
N LEU A 8 11.35 -8.57 -11.63
CA LEU A 8 10.92 -7.77 -10.48
C LEU A 8 10.48 -8.67 -9.32
N LEU A 9 9.67 -9.69 -9.62
CA LEU A 9 9.20 -10.63 -8.61
C LEU A 9 10.38 -11.35 -7.96
N ASP A 10 11.34 -11.87 -8.74
CA ASP A 10 12.49 -12.61 -8.24
C ASP A 10 13.45 -11.77 -7.38
N ALA A 11 13.56 -10.46 -7.66
CA ALA A 11 14.33 -9.52 -6.85
C ALA A 11 13.73 -9.26 -5.45
N MET A 12 12.43 -9.55 -5.23
CA MET A 12 11.79 -9.35 -3.93
C MET A 12 12.23 -10.38 -2.90
N ARG A 13 12.10 -10.07 -1.60
CA ARG A 13 12.36 -11.04 -0.52
C ARG A 13 11.49 -12.29 -0.68
N LYS A 14 12.04 -13.46 -0.32
CA LYS A 14 11.36 -14.77 -0.41
C LYS A 14 9.94 -14.76 0.17
N ASN A 15 9.75 -14.17 1.36
CA ASN A 15 8.45 -14.11 2.03
C ASN A 15 7.45 -13.21 1.28
N THR A 16 7.91 -12.12 0.66
CA THR A 16 7.08 -11.25 -0.18
C THR A 16 6.62 -12.01 -1.41
N ARG A 17 7.54 -12.67 -2.14
CA ARG A 17 7.20 -13.50 -3.31
C ARG A 17 6.20 -14.58 -2.97
N TYR A 18 6.41 -15.26 -1.84
CA TYR A 18 5.49 -16.28 -1.34
C TYR A 18 4.09 -15.69 -1.08
N SER A 19 4.00 -14.55 -0.40
CA SER A 19 2.73 -13.91 -0.05
C SER A 19 1.95 -13.45 -1.28
N ILE A 20 2.64 -12.87 -2.28
CA ILE A 20 2.04 -12.48 -3.56
C ILE A 20 1.46 -13.72 -4.27
N ARG A 21 2.27 -14.79 -4.40
CA ARG A 21 1.84 -16.04 -5.04
C ARG A 21 0.70 -16.72 -4.29
N PHE A 22 0.70 -16.67 -2.96
CA PHE A 22 -0.38 -17.19 -2.14
C PHE A 22 -1.67 -16.40 -2.36
N ALA A 23 -1.61 -15.07 -2.28
CA ALA A 23 -2.76 -14.18 -2.47
C ALA A 23 -3.37 -14.33 -3.88
N GLY A 24 -2.53 -14.49 -4.91
CA GLY A 24 -2.97 -14.74 -6.29
C GLY A 24 -3.74 -16.06 -6.47
N LYS A 25 -3.63 -17.01 -5.53
CA LYS A 25 -4.39 -18.27 -5.52
C LYS A 25 -5.69 -18.20 -4.72
N GLN A 26 -6.00 -17.05 -4.09
CA GLN A 26 -7.18 -16.90 -3.22
C GLN A 26 -8.47 -16.51 -3.97
N ASN A 27 -8.46 -16.52 -5.31
CA ASN A 27 -9.58 -16.06 -6.16
C ASN A 27 -10.03 -14.65 -5.78
N LEU A 28 -9.07 -13.74 -5.65
CA LEU A 28 -9.35 -12.31 -5.45
C LEU A 28 -9.52 -11.61 -6.80
N VAL A 29 -10.45 -10.67 -6.86
CA VAL A 29 -10.62 -9.78 -8.02
C VAL A 29 -10.04 -8.43 -7.66
N VAL A 30 -9.07 -7.94 -8.42
CA VAL A 30 -8.51 -6.60 -8.25
C VAL A 30 -9.10 -5.67 -9.30
N LYS A 31 -9.61 -4.51 -8.87
CA LYS A 31 -10.15 -3.47 -9.76
C LYS A 31 -9.34 -2.18 -9.59
N GLU A 32 -9.07 -1.53 -10.72
CA GLU A 32 -8.54 -0.17 -10.80
C GLU A 32 -9.72 0.79 -10.96
N GLU A 33 -10.20 1.36 -9.84
CA GLU A 33 -11.31 2.30 -9.84
C GLU A 33 -11.18 3.29 -8.69
N LYS A 34 -11.46 4.57 -8.95
CA LYS A 34 -11.61 5.57 -7.89
C LYS A 34 -12.98 5.39 -7.23
N ASN A 35 -12.96 4.81 -6.04
CA ASN A 35 -14.13 4.57 -5.22
C ASN A 35 -13.84 5.02 -3.79
N LEU A 36 -14.11 6.31 -3.54
CA LEU A 36 -13.89 6.93 -2.23
C LEU A 36 -14.73 6.28 -1.13
N ALA A 37 -15.95 5.84 -1.43
CA ALA A 37 -16.82 5.21 -0.44
C ALA A 37 -16.17 3.93 0.10
N VAL A 38 -15.69 3.06 -0.80
CA VAL A 38 -14.98 1.83 -0.42
C VAL A 38 -13.67 2.13 0.33
N PHE A 39 -12.91 3.13 -0.12
CA PHE A 39 -11.70 3.56 0.60
C PHE A 39 -12.02 4.01 2.02
N TRP A 40 -13.01 4.90 2.16
CA TRP A 40 -13.40 5.47 3.44
C TRP A 40 -13.90 4.40 4.41
N ASP A 41 -14.75 3.49 3.96
CA ASP A 41 -15.30 2.43 4.81
C ASP A 41 -14.22 1.47 5.30
N LEU A 42 -13.27 1.08 4.45
CA LEU A 42 -12.13 0.25 4.85
C LEU A 42 -11.20 1.04 5.79
N LEU A 43 -10.90 2.30 5.49
CA LEU A 43 -10.01 3.13 6.31
C LEU A 43 -10.53 3.30 7.73
N GLN A 44 -11.84 3.53 7.89
CA GLN A 44 -12.45 3.65 9.22
C GLN A 44 -12.37 2.34 10.01
N GLN A 45 -12.49 1.19 9.35
CA GLN A 45 -12.30 -0.12 9.98
C GLN A 45 -10.85 -0.33 10.40
N THR A 46 -9.89 -0.01 9.53
CA THR A 46 -8.45 -0.10 9.82
C THR A 46 -8.07 0.84 10.97
N ALA A 47 -8.53 2.09 10.94
CA ALA A 47 -8.29 3.07 12.00
C ALA A 47 -8.82 2.62 13.37
N LYS A 48 -10.02 2.03 13.40
CA LYS A 48 -10.59 1.45 14.61
C LYS A 48 -9.78 0.25 15.11
N HIS A 49 -9.31 -0.62 14.21
CA HIS A 49 -8.54 -1.80 14.57
C HIS A 49 -7.13 -1.44 15.08
N ASP A 50 -6.43 -0.58 14.35
CA ASP A 50 -5.03 -0.19 14.63
C ASP A 50 -4.92 0.99 15.62
N ASN A 51 -6.07 1.50 16.09
CA ASN A 51 -6.20 2.58 17.07
C ASN A 51 -5.47 3.87 16.66
N PHE A 52 -5.73 4.36 15.45
CA PHE A 52 -5.28 5.67 14.97
C PHE A 52 -6.44 6.56 14.54
N THR A 53 -6.19 7.87 14.45
CA THR A 53 -7.19 8.85 14.01
C THR A 53 -7.00 9.18 12.53
N THR A 54 -8.10 9.17 11.77
CA THR A 54 -8.12 9.59 10.37
C THR A 54 -8.33 11.09 10.24
N HIS A 55 -7.91 11.69 9.12
CA HIS A 55 -8.45 12.99 8.73
C HIS A 55 -9.97 12.90 8.49
N VAL A 56 -10.66 14.05 8.50
CA VAL A 56 -12.08 14.10 8.14
C VAL A 56 -12.28 13.70 6.68
N LYS A 57 -13.43 13.09 6.34
CA LYS A 57 -13.74 12.60 4.98
C LYS A 57 -13.44 13.61 3.86
N LYS A 58 -13.74 14.89 4.09
CA LYS A 58 -13.48 16.00 3.15
C LYS A 58 -12.01 16.12 2.72
N HIS A 59 -11.06 15.74 3.57
CA HIS A 59 -9.65 15.69 3.22
C HIS A 59 -9.40 14.69 2.08
N TYR A 60 -9.95 13.49 2.18
CA TYR A 60 -9.78 12.44 1.17
C TYR A 60 -10.59 12.72 -0.10
N GLU A 61 -11.76 13.38 0.01
CA GLU A 61 -12.51 13.89 -1.15
C GLU A 61 -11.64 14.84 -2.00
N ALA A 62 -10.96 15.77 -1.35
CA ALA A 62 -10.06 16.70 -2.05
C ALA A 62 -8.92 15.97 -2.76
N ILE A 63 -8.37 14.91 -2.16
CA ILE A 63 -7.31 14.10 -2.76
C ILE A 63 -7.85 13.34 -3.98
N PHE A 64 -8.99 12.66 -3.86
CA PHE A 64 -9.53 11.82 -4.94
C PHE A 64 -9.88 12.60 -6.22
N ASN A 65 -10.10 13.92 -6.09
CA ASN A 65 -10.34 14.83 -7.22
C ASN A 65 -9.11 15.01 -8.14
N PHE A 66 -7.90 14.67 -7.72
CA PHE A 66 -6.72 14.77 -8.59
C PHE A 66 -6.64 13.61 -9.58
N ASN A 67 -6.48 13.91 -10.87
CA ASN A 67 -6.37 12.90 -11.94
C ASN A 67 -5.18 11.94 -11.76
N SER A 68 -4.12 12.38 -11.09
CA SER A 68 -2.94 11.57 -10.79
C SER A 68 -3.10 10.63 -9.60
N ILE A 69 -4.29 10.57 -8.99
CA ILE A 69 -4.62 9.57 -7.98
C ILE A 69 -5.11 8.29 -8.65
N TYR A 70 -4.61 7.17 -8.17
CA TYR A 70 -5.02 5.84 -8.59
C TYR A 70 -5.45 5.06 -7.35
N GLN A 71 -6.43 4.18 -7.51
CA GLN A 71 -6.85 3.29 -6.44
C GLN A 71 -6.98 1.88 -6.99
N LEU A 72 -6.45 0.93 -6.23
CA LEU A 72 -6.68 -0.48 -6.45
C LEU A 72 -7.48 -1.04 -5.27
N THR A 73 -8.49 -1.85 -5.58
CA THR A 73 -9.31 -2.52 -4.56
C THR A 73 -9.41 -4.00 -4.85
N ALA A 74 -9.14 -4.81 -3.83
CA ALA A 74 -9.24 -6.26 -3.89
C ALA A 74 -10.60 -6.70 -3.32
N PHE A 75 -11.28 -7.56 -4.06
CA PHE A 75 -12.57 -8.12 -3.71
C PHE A 75 -12.46 -9.63 -3.51
N LYS A 76 -13.22 -10.14 -2.54
CA LYS A 76 -13.47 -11.57 -2.34
C LYS A 76 -14.99 -11.75 -2.27
N ASP A 77 -15.55 -12.50 -3.21
CA ASP A 77 -16.99 -12.76 -3.29
C ASP A 77 -17.81 -11.45 -3.23
N ASP A 78 -17.45 -10.49 -4.09
CA ASP A 78 -18.01 -9.11 -4.20
C ASP A 78 -17.83 -8.20 -2.99
N ILE A 79 -17.17 -8.66 -1.93
CA ILE A 79 -16.85 -7.85 -0.75
C ILE A 79 -15.47 -7.22 -0.95
N ALA A 80 -15.36 -5.89 -0.80
CA ALA A 80 -14.07 -5.21 -0.77
C ALA A 80 -13.33 -5.55 0.52
N ILE A 81 -12.11 -6.08 0.41
CA ILE A 81 -11.33 -6.57 1.57
C ILE A 81 -10.01 -5.83 1.78
N ALA A 82 -9.51 -5.15 0.75
CA ALA A 82 -8.34 -4.30 0.84
C ALA A 82 -8.39 -3.24 -0.24
N THR A 83 -7.81 -2.09 0.03
CA THR A 83 -7.68 -0.99 -0.91
C THR A 83 -6.37 -0.25 -0.69
N ALA A 84 -5.79 0.24 -1.77
CA ALA A 84 -4.57 1.04 -1.76
C ALA A 84 -4.71 2.21 -2.72
N VAL A 85 -4.27 3.39 -2.28
CA VAL A 85 -4.32 4.64 -3.02
C VAL A 85 -2.90 5.07 -3.33
N PHE A 86 -2.68 5.47 -4.58
CA PHE A 86 -1.39 5.85 -5.12
C PHE A 86 -1.48 7.24 -5.75
N VAL A 87 -0.35 7.94 -5.79
CA VAL A 87 -0.21 9.18 -6.54
C VAL A 87 0.93 9.06 -7.53
N GLY A 88 0.68 9.47 -8.77
CA GLY A 88 1.70 9.62 -9.79
C GLY A 88 2.24 11.05 -9.84
N PHE A 89 3.56 11.22 -9.76
CA PHE A 89 4.19 12.54 -9.91
C PHE A 89 5.59 12.41 -10.52
N GLY A 90 5.84 13.16 -11.60
CA GLY A 90 7.08 13.06 -12.36
C GLY A 90 7.32 11.62 -12.83
N ASN A 91 8.44 11.02 -12.42
CA ASN A 91 8.79 9.64 -12.75
C ASN A 91 8.46 8.62 -11.63
N THR A 92 7.72 9.03 -10.60
CA THR A 92 7.50 8.22 -9.39
C THR A 92 6.02 7.91 -9.18
N PHE A 93 5.74 6.64 -8.89
CA PHE A 93 4.44 6.15 -8.45
C PHE A 93 4.51 5.85 -6.94
N THR A 94 3.83 6.65 -6.13
CA THR A 94 3.95 6.63 -4.67
C THR A 94 2.73 5.98 -4.03
N TYR A 95 2.96 5.02 -3.14
CA TYR A 95 1.97 4.36 -2.29
C TYR A 95 1.57 5.26 -1.11
N LEU A 96 0.41 5.93 -1.21
CA LEU A 96 0.04 7.02 -0.33
C LEU A 96 -0.79 6.55 0.88
N PHE A 97 -1.86 5.81 0.63
CA PHE A 97 -2.76 5.30 1.68
C PHE A 97 -3.13 3.85 1.42
N ALA A 98 -3.50 3.14 2.48
CA ALA A 98 -4.14 1.85 2.36
C ALA A 98 -5.05 1.55 3.55
N ALA A 99 -5.94 0.61 3.32
CA ALA A 99 -6.79 0.05 4.33
C ALA A 99 -7.16 -1.39 3.97
N SER A 100 -7.45 -2.19 4.98
CA SER A 100 -7.85 -3.59 4.79
C SER A 100 -8.76 -4.08 5.90
N ASP A 101 -9.63 -5.01 5.53
CA ASP A 101 -10.47 -5.76 6.45
C ASP A 101 -9.63 -6.79 7.23
N TYR A 102 -9.45 -6.53 8.52
CA TYR A 102 -8.71 -7.42 9.41
C TYR A 102 -9.33 -8.82 9.51
N LYS A 103 -10.64 -8.99 9.32
CA LYS A 103 -11.30 -10.32 9.40
C LYS A 103 -10.84 -11.27 8.29
N ARG A 104 -10.25 -10.73 7.22
CA ARG A 104 -9.79 -11.47 6.05
C ARG A 104 -8.29 -11.32 5.81
N HIS A 105 -7.53 -10.93 6.83
CA HIS A 105 -6.07 -10.73 6.74
C HIS A 105 -5.33 -11.98 6.25
N GLN A 106 -5.84 -13.18 6.54
CA GLN A 106 -5.30 -14.46 6.08
C GLN A 106 -5.26 -14.61 4.55
N LEU A 107 -6.04 -13.81 3.81
CA LEU A 107 -6.03 -13.84 2.34
C LEU A 107 -4.85 -13.08 1.73
N LEU A 108 -4.10 -12.31 2.55
CA LEU A 108 -2.93 -11.54 2.14
C LEU A 108 -3.20 -10.58 0.96
N ALA A 109 -4.45 -10.09 0.83
CA ALA A 109 -4.87 -9.18 -0.22
C ALA A 109 -3.99 -7.93 -0.38
N PRO A 110 -3.47 -7.30 0.70
CA PRO A 110 -2.54 -6.18 0.56
C PRO A 110 -1.27 -6.52 -0.25
N TYR A 111 -0.75 -7.74 -0.17
CA TYR A 111 0.41 -8.15 -0.97
C TYR A 111 0.08 -8.23 -2.46
N LEU A 112 -1.11 -8.73 -2.79
CA LEU A 112 -1.59 -8.73 -4.18
C LEU A 112 -1.77 -7.31 -4.70
N LEU A 113 -2.36 -6.41 -3.90
CA LEU A 113 -2.52 -5.00 -4.29
C LEU A 113 -1.18 -4.31 -4.57
N GLN A 114 -0.16 -4.54 -3.74
CA GLN A 114 1.18 -4.00 -3.99
C GLN A 114 1.78 -4.53 -5.30
N TRP A 115 1.57 -5.81 -5.60
CA TRP A 115 2.04 -6.40 -6.86
C TRP A 115 1.32 -5.81 -8.07
N GLU A 116 0.00 -5.71 -8.02
CA GLU A 116 -0.80 -5.06 -9.06
C GLU A 116 -0.44 -3.58 -9.22
N ALA A 117 -0.12 -2.88 -8.13
CA ALA A 117 0.31 -1.49 -8.16
C ALA A 117 1.67 -1.28 -8.84
N ILE A 118 2.63 -2.18 -8.60
CA ILE A 118 3.94 -2.14 -9.28
C ILE A 118 3.75 -2.31 -10.79
N LYS A 119 2.93 -3.29 -11.22
CA LYS A 119 2.58 -3.50 -12.63
C LYS A 119 1.84 -2.31 -13.22
N LEU A 120 0.91 -1.71 -12.48
CA LEU A 120 0.19 -0.50 -12.90
C LEU A 120 1.15 0.67 -13.08
N GLY A 121 2.05 0.92 -12.12
CA GLY A 121 3.07 1.96 -12.21
C GLY A 121 3.96 1.80 -13.44
N GLN A 122 4.39 0.57 -13.73
CA GLN A 122 5.14 0.24 -14.94
C GLN A 122 4.33 0.47 -16.22
N LYS A 123 3.08 0.00 -16.28
CA LYS A 123 2.16 0.21 -17.41
C LYS A 123 1.93 1.69 -17.70
N LEU A 124 1.85 2.52 -16.67
CA LEU A 124 1.68 3.97 -16.77
C LEU A 124 2.98 4.73 -17.10
N GLY A 125 4.13 4.03 -17.19
CA GLY A 125 5.41 4.61 -17.58
C GLY A 125 6.21 5.24 -16.44
N TYR A 126 5.83 5.03 -15.18
CA TYR A 126 6.63 5.48 -14.05
C TYR A 126 7.93 4.67 -13.93
N LYS A 127 9.02 5.31 -13.53
CA LYS A 127 10.34 4.66 -13.40
C LYS A 127 10.58 4.12 -12.00
N TYR A 128 10.07 4.83 -10.99
CA TYR A 128 10.28 4.54 -9.58
C TYR A 128 8.96 4.19 -8.88
N TYR A 129 9.04 3.27 -7.93
CA TYR A 129 7.96 2.94 -7.00
C TYR A 129 8.40 3.37 -5.60
N ASP A 130 7.59 4.22 -4.96
CA ASP A 130 7.89 4.74 -3.64
C ASP A 130 6.88 4.19 -2.62
N PHE A 131 7.39 3.46 -1.63
CA PHE A 131 6.58 2.93 -0.52
C PHE A 131 6.23 3.98 0.54
N PHE A 132 6.64 5.24 0.31
CA PHE A 132 6.47 6.36 1.20
C PHE A 132 7.32 6.23 2.47
N GLY A 133 6.96 6.97 3.53
CA GLY A 133 7.76 7.07 4.74
C GLY A 133 7.83 5.76 5.55
N ILE A 134 9.03 5.44 6.03
CA ILE A 134 9.24 4.41 7.06
C ILE A 134 9.54 5.10 8.40
N ALA A 135 9.05 4.52 9.50
CA ALA A 135 9.49 4.97 10.82
C ALA A 135 10.96 4.58 11.02
N PRO A 136 11.81 5.48 11.56
CA PRO A 136 13.19 5.16 11.86
C PRO A 136 13.29 4.11 12.97
N ARG A 137 14.38 3.34 12.98
CA ARG A 137 14.63 2.38 14.06
C ARG A 137 15.05 3.14 15.32
N MET A 138 14.27 3.03 16.40
CA MET A 138 14.67 3.57 17.70
C MET A 138 15.49 2.51 18.46
N LYS A 139 16.78 2.76 18.69
CA LYS A 139 17.61 1.95 19.61
C LYS A 139 17.29 2.36 21.07
N GLY A 140 17.00 1.38 21.93
CA GLY A 140 17.05 1.55 23.39
C GLY A 140 15.83 2.19 24.09
N VAL A 141 14.78 2.62 23.37
CA VAL A 141 13.63 3.29 23.99
C VAL A 141 12.57 2.27 24.44
N LYS A 142 12.33 2.17 25.76
CA LYS A 142 11.16 1.47 26.32
C LYS A 142 9.90 2.30 26.02
N SER A 143 8.82 1.61 25.66
CA SER A 143 7.64 2.08 24.91
C SER A 143 6.88 3.34 25.39
N LYS A 144 7.24 3.96 26.52
CA LYS A 144 6.49 5.08 27.13
C LYS A 144 7.09 6.48 26.93
N GLU A 145 8.31 6.60 26.40
CA GLU A 145 9.00 7.89 26.20
C GLU A 145 9.16 8.20 24.71
N LYS A 146 8.04 8.21 23.96
CA LYS A 146 8.03 8.49 22.51
C LYS A 146 8.11 9.99 22.21
N GLY A 147 9.14 10.66 22.75
CA GLY A 147 9.42 12.06 22.50
C GLY A 147 10.81 12.23 21.90
N ILE A 148 10.86 12.43 20.58
CA ILE A 148 11.95 13.10 19.85
C ILE A 148 13.37 12.62 20.24
N SER A 149 13.75 11.40 19.84
CA SER A 149 15.15 10.95 19.87
C SER A 149 15.66 10.69 18.45
N GLU A 150 16.93 11.00 18.20
CA GLU A 150 17.64 10.87 16.93
C GLU A 150 17.30 9.58 16.16
N HIS A 151 17.09 9.75 14.86
CA HIS A 151 16.49 8.76 13.97
C HIS A 151 17.55 8.09 13.10
N GLU A 152 17.78 6.79 13.28
CA GLU A 152 18.62 5.98 12.40
C GLU A 152 17.72 5.24 11.37
N TYR A 153 17.81 5.63 10.10
CA TYR A 153 17.09 4.97 9.00
C TYR A 153 17.91 3.81 8.44
N ASP A 154 17.29 2.66 8.18
CA ASP A 154 17.95 1.52 7.52
C ASP A 154 18.10 1.83 6.02
N GLU A 155 19.32 2.10 5.57
CA GLU A 155 19.63 2.49 4.18
C GLU A 155 19.08 1.51 3.13
N ARG A 156 18.86 0.24 3.49
CA ARG A 156 18.33 -0.78 2.59
C ARG A 156 16.83 -0.63 2.28
N HIS A 157 16.13 0.28 2.95
CA HIS A 157 14.72 0.58 2.71
C HIS A 157 14.51 1.95 2.05
N LEU A 158 15.60 2.68 1.75
CA LEU A 158 15.57 4.02 1.14
C LEU A 158 15.40 3.97 -0.38
N VAL A 159 14.28 3.43 -0.86
CA VAL A 159 13.91 3.31 -2.29
C VAL A 159 14.46 2.04 -2.94
N VAL A 160 13.56 1.21 -3.48
CA VAL A 160 13.90 0.20 -4.49
C VAL A 160 14.22 0.98 -5.78
N ARG A 161 15.50 1.22 -6.03
CA ARG A 161 15.98 1.88 -7.26
C ARG A 161 15.75 1.00 -8.49
#